data_AF-A6GFW9-F1
#
_entry.id   AF-A6GFW9-F1
#
_cell.length_a   1.000
_cell.length_b   1.000
_cell.length_c   1.000
_cell.angle_alpha   90.00
_cell.angle_beta   90.00
_cell.angle_gamma   90.00
#
_symmetry.space_group_name_H-M   'P 1'
#
loop_
_entity.id
_entity.type
_entity.pdbx_description
1 polymer ?
#
loop_
_entity_poly.entity_id
_entity_poly.type
_entity_poly.pdbx_seq_one_letter_code
_entity_poly.pdbx_strand_id
1 'polypeptide(L)'
;MAGKRKSKGGDNEAGAAAHACLRRFVEFTRPRNPRPARARAARFVDDLRERVDGQGVDVLGFFYAGSTEKGTALRRFKSRESDIPGQGLDLVISVGMLPVSSIVSAQKILAAAAEGLLEAERARLERDFRRDRATLELAPVLDVRGLGQFHVSPDRSIMPVNVRHEHEQIKKRTRSAASLNAKIGFNDAIRLLKWWRYARPPREPVRAPTSLELERLAAAAFDGVGVGPTWQATLAMWCAWLAHDPPRVHLPAPFGEWFAHGASMFAEIDALTARADIVERLDLELFGSACTHANANANANANANANANERS
;
A
#
# COMPACT_ATOMS: atom_id res chain seq x y z
N MET A 1 -23.85 -31.17 -40.95
CA MET A 1 -22.89 -30.05 -40.98
C MET A 1 -22.86 -29.40 -39.60
N ALA A 2 -21.84 -29.68 -38.79
CA ALA A 2 -21.71 -29.09 -37.45
C ALA A 2 -20.95 -27.76 -37.55
N GLY A 3 -21.64 -26.66 -37.24
CA GLY A 3 -21.08 -25.32 -37.24
C GLY A 3 -20.05 -25.14 -36.13
N LYS A 4 -18.77 -24.99 -36.51
CA LYS A 4 -17.71 -24.51 -35.61
C LYS A 4 -18.03 -23.07 -35.18
N ARG A 5 -18.50 -22.88 -33.94
CA ARG A 5 -18.56 -21.56 -33.30
C ARG A 5 -17.14 -21.05 -33.07
N LYS A 6 -16.76 -20.01 -33.80
CA LYS A 6 -15.60 -19.15 -33.48
C LYS A 6 -15.96 -18.30 -32.25
N SER A 7 -15.61 -18.74 -31.04
CA SER A 7 -15.73 -17.89 -29.82
C SER A 7 -14.39 -17.38 -29.28
N LYS A 8 -13.25 -17.74 -29.88
CA LYS A 8 -11.91 -17.40 -29.33
C LYS A 8 -11.47 -15.92 -29.44
N GLY A 9 -12.26 -15.06 -30.09
CA GLY A 9 -11.90 -13.64 -30.30
C GLY A 9 -12.27 -12.72 -29.13
N GLY A 10 -13.49 -12.87 -28.58
CA GLY A 10 -14.03 -11.92 -27.59
C GLY A 10 -13.41 -12.01 -26.20
N ASP A 11 -13.08 -13.21 -25.73
CA ASP A 11 -12.55 -13.40 -24.37
C ASP A 11 -11.13 -12.82 -24.20
N ASN A 12 -10.31 -12.89 -25.26
CA ASN A 12 -8.97 -12.33 -25.27
C ASN A 12 -8.98 -10.80 -25.29
N GLU A 13 -9.92 -10.19 -26.01
CA GLU A 13 -10.09 -8.73 -26.04
C GLU A 13 -10.61 -8.18 -24.72
N ALA A 14 -11.60 -8.84 -24.11
CA ALA A 14 -12.13 -8.46 -22.79
C ALA A 14 -11.04 -8.57 -21.70
N GLY A 15 -10.28 -9.67 -21.68
CA GLY A 15 -9.16 -9.84 -20.74
C GLY A 15 -8.06 -8.78 -20.91
N ALA A 16 -7.73 -8.42 -22.14
CA ALA A 16 -6.76 -7.36 -22.45
C ALA A 16 -7.26 -5.98 -22.02
N ALA A 17 -8.53 -5.67 -22.26
CA ALA A 17 -9.15 -4.41 -21.86
C ALA A 17 -9.18 -4.24 -20.33
N ALA A 18 -9.62 -5.26 -19.59
CA ALA A 18 -9.63 -5.22 -18.13
C ALA A 18 -8.20 -5.13 -17.54
N HIS A 19 -7.21 -5.77 -18.17
CA HIS A 19 -5.81 -5.62 -17.76
C HIS A 19 -5.31 -4.18 -17.98
N ALA A 20 -5.64 -3.56 -19.13
CA ALA A 20 -5.29 -2.18 -19.41
C ALA A 20 -5.98 -1.19 -18.46
N CYS A 21 -7.23 -1.47 -18.10
CA CYS A 21 -8.01 -0.70 -17.13
C CYS A 21 -7.33 -0.70 -15.75
N LEU A 22 -7.02 -1.87 -15.21
CA LEU A 22 -6.35 -2.03 -13.92
C LEU A 22 -4.96 -1.39 -13.91
N ARG A 23 -4.21 -1.51 -15.01
CA ARG A 23 -2.89 -0.87 -15.14
C ARG A 23 -3.00 0.66 -15.02
N ARG A 24 -3.95 1.29 -15.74
CA ARG A 24 -4.19 2.74 -15.66
C ARG A 24 -4.66 3.16 -14.26
N PHE A 25 -5.52 2.35 -13.66
CA PHE A 25 -6.01 2.59 -12.32
C PHE A 25 -4.88 2.55 -11.27
N VAL A 26 -4.02 1.54 -11.33
CA VAL A 26 -2.82 1.45 -10.49
C VAL A 26 -1.93 2.68 -10.68
N GLU A 27 -1.71 3.13 -11.93
CA GLU A 27 -0.95 4.36 -12.20
C GLU A 27 -1.56 5.59 -11.53
N PHE A 28 -2.89 5.72 -11.56
CA PHE A 28 -3.59 6.79 -10.87
C PHE A 28 -3.38 6.76 -9.36
N THR A 29 -3.42 5.57 -8.75
CA THR A 29 -3.19 5.43 -7.31
C THR A 29 -1.76 5.80 -6.91
N ARG A 30 -0.83 5.96 -7.86
CA ARG A 30 0.56 6.31 -7.54
C ARG A 30 0.68 7.74 -7.00
N PRO A 31 1.48 7.90 -5.93
CA PRO A 31 1.81 9.19 -5.37
C PRO A 31 2.57 10.06 -6.39
N ARG A 32 2.33 11.38 -6.36
CA ARG A 32 3.17 12.36 -7.06
C ARG A 32 4.57 12.42 -6.44
N ASN A 33 5.53 12.98 -7.18
CA ASN A 33 6.96 13.01 -6.88
C ASN A 33 7.28 13.42 -5.41
N PRO A 34 7.88 12.53 -4.58
CA PRO A 34 8.17 12.81 -3.17
C PRO A 34 9.44 13.66 -2.96
N ARG A 35 10.18 14.04 -4.01
CA ARG A 35 11.45 14.80 -3.90
C ARG A 35 11.35 16.06 -3.04
N PRO A 36 10.32 16.92 -3.17
CA PRO A 36 10.22 18.12 -2.33
C PRO A 36 10.12 17.79 -0.85
N ALA A 37 9.43 16.71 -0.49
CA ALA A 37 9.27 16.28 0.90
C ALA A 37 10.56 15.66 1.47
N ARG A 38 11.33 14.95 0.64
CA ARG A 38 12.66 14.44 1.02
C ARG A 38 13.63 15.57 1.38
N ALA A 39 13.64 16.65 0.60
CA ALA A 39 14.48 17.82 0.88
C ALA A 39 14.09 18.53 2.19
N ARG A 40 12.81 18.46 2.59
CA ARG A 40 12.36 19.01 3.89
C ARG A 40 12.74 18.10 5.06
N ALA A 41 12.70 16.78 4.87
CA ALA A 41 13.12 15.82 5.89
C ALA A 41 14.58 16.00 6.34
N ALA A 42 15.49 16.34 5.43
CA ALA A 42 16.89 16.58 5.80
C ALA A 42 17.01 17.77 6.79
N ARG A 43 16.40 18.91 6.43
CA ARG A 43 16.34 20.09 7.31
C ARG A 43 15.69 19.79 8.65
N PHE A 44 14.57 19.07 8.63
CA PHE A 44 13.87 18.67 9.84
C PHE A 44 14.77 17.88 10.81
N VAL A 45 15.65 17.01 10.29
CA VAL A 45 16.55 16.23 11.16
C VAL A 45 17.71 17.07 11.68
N ASP A 46 18.20 18.04 10.93
CA ASP A 46 19.18 19.00 11.44
C ASP A 46 18.58 19.87 12.55
N ASP A 47 17.36 20.39 12.36
CA ASP A 47 16.62 21.14 13.39
C ASP A 47 16.32 20.27 14.62
N LEU A 48 15.97 18.99 14.40
CA LEU A 48 15.73 18.04 15.49
C LEU A 48 17.01 17.78 16.29
N ARG A 49 18.15 17.61 15.61
CA ARG A 49 19.46 17.43 16.24
C ARG A 49 19.80 18.64 17.13
N GLU A 50 19.62 19.86 16.62
CA GLU A 50 19.86 21.08 17.38
C GLU A 50 18.96 21.16 18.62
N ARG A 51 17.66 20.82 18.49
CA ARG A 51 16.73 20.86 19.62
C ARG A 51 17.06 19.89 20.73
N VAL A 52 17.57 18.71 20.42
CA VAL A 52 17.87 17.67 21.41
C VAL A 52 19.33 17.70 21.88
N ASP A 53 20.13 18.63 21.37
CA ASP A 53 21.52 18.79 21.80
C ASP A 53 21.60 19.07 23.31
N GLY A 54 22.56 18.43 23.97
CA GLY A 54 22.69 18.47 25.43
C GLY A 54 21.62 17.73 26.23
N GLN A 55 20.59 17.12 25.61
CA GLN A 55 19.52 16.39 26.31
C GLN A 55 19.81 14.89 26.51
N GLY A 56 21.06 14.46 26.27
CA GLY A 56 21.47 13.06 26.41
C GLY A 56 21.01 12.16 25.25
N VAL A 57 20.61 12.73 24.12
CA VAL A 57 20.29 12.01 22.88
C VAL A 57 21.18 12.54 21.76
N ASP A 58 22.06 11.68 21.23
CA ASP A 58 22.91 12.01 20.09
C ASP A 58 22.24 11.55 18.79
N VAL A 59 21.76 12.47 17.96
CA VAL A 59 21.12 12.16 16.67
C VAL A 59 22.17 12.03 15.57
N LEU A 60 22.43 10.81 15.16
CA LEU A 60 23.42 10.49 14.11
C LEU A 60 22.89 10.76 12.71
N GLY A 61 21.58 10.58 12.51
CA GLY A 61 20.94 10.77 11.21
C GLY A 61 19.58 10.12 11.14
N PHE A 62 19.17 9.75 9.93
CA PHE A 62 17.87 9.13 9.70
C PHE A 62 17.89 8.29 8.43
N PHE A 63 16.86 7.46 8.27
CA PHE A 63 16.54 6.88 6.98
C PHE A 63 15.03 6.94 6.74
N TYR A 64 14.65 7.03 5.45
CA TYR A 64 13.25 7.02 5.06
C TYR A 64 12.62 5.66 5.29
N ALA A 65 11.39 5.70 5.76
CA ALA A 65 10.61 4.53 6.00
C ALA A 65 9.19 4.53 5.44
N GLY A 66 8.55 3.38 5.66
CA GLY A 66 7.16 3.13 5.35
C GLY A 66 6.85 3.17 3.86
N SER A 67 5.60 3.47 3.57
CA SER A 67 5.03 3.13 2.27
C SER A 67 5.57 3.96 1.11
N THR A 68 5.99 5.20 1.35
CA THR A 68 6.59 6.04 0.31
C THR A 68 7.95 5.48 -0.11
N GLU A 69 8.77 5.04 0.84
CA GLU A 69 10.09 4.46 0.56
C GLU A 69 10.01 3.03 -0.01
N LYS A 70 9.00 2.26 0.41
CA LYS A 70 8.68 0.94 -0.19
C LYS A 70 8.09 1.05 -1.60
N GLY A 71 7.69 2.25 -2.04
CA GLY A 71 6.99 2.44 -3.29
C GLY A 71 5.59 1.81 -3.29
N THR A 72 4.92 1.76 -2.13
CA THR A 72 3.56 1.23 -1.91
C THR A 72 2.59 2.30 -1.37
N ALA A 73 3.04 3.56 -1.27
CA ALA A 73 2.19 4.69 -0.87
C ALA A 73 1.06 4.93 -1.88
N LEU A 74 -0.03 5.52 -1.39
CA LEU A 74 -1.20 5.88 -2.18
C LEU A 74 -1.21 7.39 -2.45
N ARG A 75 -1.74 7.76 -3.62
CA ARG A 75 -2.17 9.12 -3.92
C ARG A 75 -3.27 9.51 -2.94
N ARG A 76 -3.19 10.74 -2.42
CA ARG A 76 -4.27 11.33 -1.63
C ARG A 76 -5.54 11.43 -2.47
N PHE A 77 -6.64 10.94 -1.95
CA PHE A 77 -7.93 11.00 -2.62
C PHE A 77 -9.01 11.16 -1.56
N LYS A 78 -9.85 12.19 -1.72
CA LYS A 78 -10.98 12.44 -0.83
C LYS A 78 -12.24 12.56 -1.67
N SER A 79 -13.22 11.71 -1.36
CA SER A 79 -14.58 11.74 -1.90
C SER A 79 -15.58 11.81 -0.75
N ARG A 80 -16.89 11.79 -1.05
CA ARG A 80 -17.94 11.69 -0.01
C ARG A 80 -17.87 10.39 0.79
N GLU A 81 -17.33 9.32 0.21
CA GLU A 81 -17.38 7.96 0.74
C GLU A 81 -16.01 7.40 1.14
N SER A 82 -14.91 8.09 0.76
CA SER A 82 -13.55 7.64 1.04
C SER A 82 -12.63 8.81 1.38
N ASP A 83 -11.77 8.62 2.38
CA ASP A 83 -10.69 9.56 2.70
C ASP A 83 -9.37 8.76 2.73
N ILE A 84 -8.66 8.80 1.60
CA ILE A 84 -7.30 8.26 1.49
C ILE A 84 -6.34 9.37 1.92
N PRO A 85 -5.67 9.24 3.07
CA PRO A 85 -4.93 10.33 3.72
C PRO A 85 -3.77 10.85 2.85
N GLY A 86 -3.20 9.99 2.01
CA GLY A 86 -2.16 10.34 1.04
C GLY A 86 -0.78 9.83 1.43
N GLN A 87 0.24 10.63 1.11
CA GLN A 87 1.64 10.28 1.27
C GLN A 87 2.17 10.74 2.63
N GLY A 88 2.69 9.81 3.42
CA GLY A 88 3.56 10.09 4.56
C GLY A 88 5.01 9.72 4.23
N LEU A 89 5.94 10.58 4.62
CA LEU A 89 7.35 10.23 4.76
C LEU A 89 7.61 9.89 6.22
N ASP A 90 7.70 8.60 6.51
CA ASP A 90 8.08 8.12 7.83
C ASP A 90 9.59 8.28 8.00
N LEU A 91 10.03 8.92 9.08
CA LEU A 91 11.45 9.05 9.42
C LEU A 91 11.78 8.15 10.60
N VAL A 92 12.71 7.21 10.40
CA VAL A 92 13.34 6.50 11.51
C VAL A 92 14.62 7.24 11.86
N ILE A 93 14.71 7.70 13.10
CA ILE A 93 15.86 8.45 13.60
C ILE A 93 16.91 7.48 14.12
N SER A 94 18.13 7.66 13.63
CA SER A 94 19.30 6.94 14.10
C SER A 94 19.98 7.73 15.20
N VAL A 95 20.22 7.10 16.34
CA VAL A 95 20.84 7.71 17.51
C VAL A 95 22.12 6.98 17.91
N GLY A 96 22.95 7.68 18.70
CA GLY A 96 24.17 7.18 19.31
C GLY A 96 23.96 5.95 20.17
N MET A 97 25.05 5.45 20.75
CA MET A 97 24.95 4.35 21.70
C MET A 97 24.26 4.83 22.99
N LEU A 98 23.27 4.09 23.45
CA LEU A 98 22.59 4.32 24.73
C LEU A 98 22.20 2.99 25.37
N PRO A 99 22.13 2.89 26.71
CA PRO A 99 21.67 1.68 27.37
C PRO A 99 20.17 1.46 27.08
N VAL A 100 19.74 0.19 27.03
CA VAL A 100 18.33 -0.18 26.74
C VAL A 100 17.34 0.54 27.65
N SER A 101 17.70 0.75 28.93
CA SER A 101 16.89 1.48 29.92
C SER A 101 16.59 2.93 29.53
N SER A 102 17.40 3.53 28.66
CA SER A 102 17.26 4.92 28.22
C SER A 102 16.48 5.08 26.90
N ILE A 103 16.13 3.97 26.21
CA ILE A 103 15.43 4.03 24.92
C ILE A 103 14.09 4.77 25.02
N VAL A 104 13.30 4.49 26.05
CA VAL A 104 12.00 5.15 26.26
C VAL A 104 12.18 6.65 26.49
N SER A 105 13.18 7.04 27.29
CA SER A 105 13.47 8.45 27.55
C SER A 105 13.96 9.17 26.30
N ALA A 106 14.87 8.56 25.53
CA ALA A 106 15.35 9.09 24.27
C ALA A 106 14.21 9.28 23.26
N GLN A 107 13.31 8.29 23.13
CA GLN A 107 12.14 8.40 22.26
C GLN A 107 11.22 9.55 22.68
N LYS A 108 11.00 9.76 23.98
CA LYS A 108 10.17 10.88 24.48
C LYS A 108 10.78 12.24 24.15
N ILE A 109 12.08 12.39 24.37
CA ILE A 109 12.81 13.63 24.05
C ILE A 109 12.66 13.94 22.56
N LEU A 110 12.91 12.95 21.70
CA LEU A 110 12.77 13.10 20.25
C LEU A 110 11.34 13.40 19.84
N ALA A 111 10.35 12.70 20.40
CA ALA A 111 8.94 12.92 20.08
C ALA A 111 8.48 14.34 20.46
N ALA A 112 8.84 14.81 21.65
CA ALA A 112 8.50 16.16 22.11
C ALA A 112 9.17 17.25 21.24
N ALA A 113 10.46 17.08 20.92
CA ALA A 113 11.17 18.01 20.05
C ALA A 113 10.60 18.03 18.62
N ALA A 114 10.24 16.86 18.10
CA ALA A 114 9.65 16.66 16.78
C ALA A 114 8.24 17.23 16.68
N GLU A 115 7.39 17.09 17.71
CA GLU A 115 6.01 17.57 17.69
C GLU A 115 5.95 19.07 17.36
N GLY A 116 6.73 19.89 18.06
CA GLY A 116 6.78 21.33 17.78
C GLY A 116 7.36 21.67 16.39
N LEU A 117 8.26 20.86 15.83
CA LEU A 117 8.76 21.04 14.45
C LEU A 117 7.69 20.64 13.42
N LEU A 118 6.98 19.54 13.66
CA LEU A 118 5.92 19.04 12.80
C LEU A 118 4.70 19.97 12.77
N GLU A 119 4.36 20.61 13.89
CA GLU A 119 3.32 21.65 13.94
C GLU A 119 3.70 22.87 13.10
N ALA A 120 4.93 23.37 13.26
CA ALA A 120 5.42 24.51 12.46
C ALA A 120 5.41 24.19 10.95
N GLU A 121 5.85 22.99 10.57
CA GLU A 121 5.83 22.53 9.18
C GLU A 121 4.39 22.34 8.66
N ARG A 122 3.47 21.81 9.48
CA ARG A 122 2.04 21.71 9.11
C ARG A 122 1.44 23.09 8.84
N ALA A 123 1.65 24.06 9.73
CA ALA A 123 1.18 25.43 9.56
C ALA A 123 1.76 26.09 8.30
N ARG A 124 3.02 25.81 7.97
CA ARG A 124 3.66 26.26 6.73
C ARG A 124 3.02 25.63 5.49
N LEU A 125 2.81 24.31 5.48
CA LEU A 125 2.19 23.59 4.36
C LEU A 125 0.72 23.98 4.15
N GLU A 126 0.03 24.39 5.22
CA GLU A 126 -1.30 24.96 5.13
C GLU A 126 -1.32 26.30 4.40
N ARG A 127 -0.35 27.17 4.73
CA ARG A 127 -0.17 28.48 4.11
C ARG A 127 0.25 28.41 2.64
N ASP A 128 1.15 27.50 2.31
CA ASP A 128 1.78 27.41 0.97
C ASP A 128 0.88 26.76 -0.11
N PHE A 129 -0.39 26.47 0.19
CA PHE A 129 -1.45 25.98 -0.71
C PHE A 129 -0.96 25.20 -1.95
N ARG A 130 -0.54 23.95 -1.77
CA ARG A 130 -0.32 22.99 -2.88
C ARG A 130 -1.12 21.70 -2.69
N ARG A 131 -1.65 21.20 -3.81
CA ARG A 131 -2.51 19.99 -3.88
C ARG A 131 -1.81 18.68 -3.48
N ASP A 132 -0.48 18.70 -3.27
CA ASP A 132 0.36 17.49 -3.20
C ASP A 132 1.01 17.27 -1.83
N ARG A 133 0.34 17.68 -0.74
CA ARG A 133 0.84 17.59 0.64
C ARG A 133 1.29 16.18 1.02
N ALA A 134 2.55 15.86 0.79
CA ALA A 134 3.23 14.78 1.49
C ALA A 134 3.51 15.26 2.92
N THR A 135 3.00 14.53 3.90
CA THR A 135 3.23 14.79 5.32
C THR A 135 4.58 14.20 5.72
N LEU A 136 5.23 14.86 6.66
CA LEU A 136 6.38 14.31 7.36
C LEU A 136 5.89 13.73 8.68
N GLU A 137 6.30 12.50 8.99
CA GLU A 137 5.91 11.82 10.22
C GLU A 137 7.15 11.20 10.85
N LEU A 138 7.28 11.39 12.17
CA LEU A 138 8.30 10.68 12.93
C LEU A 138 7.79 9.26 13.16
N ALA A 139 8.52 8.26 12.68
CA ALA A 139 8.16 6.87 12.96
C ALA A 139 8.30 6.61 14.47
N PRO A 140 7.45 5.76 15.05
CA PRO A 140 7.58 5.33 16.45
C PRO A 140 8.75 4.35 16.68
N VAL A 141 9.74 4.38 15.78
CA VAL A 141 10.89 3.48 15.75
C VAL A 141 12.16 4.29 15.90
N LEU A 142 13.01 3.84 16.82
CA LEU A 142 14.35 4.37 17.06
C LEU A 142 15.40 3.38 16.56
N ASP A 143 16.38 3.84 15.80
CA ASP A 143 17.53 3.02 15.36
C ASP A 143 18.75 3.34 16.22
N VAL A 144 19.02 2.47 17.20
CA VAL A 144 20.08 2.68 18.20
C VAL A 144 21.36 2.03 17.73
N ARG A 145 22.44 2.82 17.59
CA ARG A 145 23.74 2.32 17.15
C ARG A 145 24.21 1.18 18.05
N GLY A 146 24.49 0.02 17.44
CA GLY A 146 25.00 -1.17 18.13
C GLY A 146 23.93 -2.06 18.79
N LEU A 147 22.67 -1.59 18.90
CA LEU A 147 21.58 -2.38 19.49
C LEU A 147 20.47 -2.74 18.47
N GLY A 148 20.31 -1.94 17.41
CA GLY A 148 19.31 -2.18 16.37
C GLY A 148 18.07 -1.30 16.52
N GLN A 149 16.95 -1.74 15.93
CA GLN A 149 15.75 -0.91 15.79
C GLN A 149 14.68 -1.31 16.81
N PHE A 150 14.07 -0.32 17.44
CA PHE A 150 13.09 -0.53 18.51
C PHE A 150 11.83 0.31 18.29
N HIS A 151 10.68 -0.34 18.33
CA HIS A 151 9.39 0.33 18.46
C HIS A 151 9.10 0.58 19.94
N VAL A 152 8.71 1.81 20.27
CA VAL A 152 8.27 2.17 21.63
C VAL A 152 6.77 2.40 21.61
N SER A 153 6.03 1.52 22.28
CA SER A 153 4.58 1.58 22.36
C SER A 153 4.10 2.68 23.32
N PRO A 154 2.82 3.12 23.26
CA PRO A 154 2.27 4.11 24.18
C PRO A 154 2.33 3.71 25.67
N ASP A 155 2.23 2.40 25.95
CA ASP A 155 2.40 1.81 27.28
C ASP A 155 3.87 1.75 27.75
N ARG A 156 4.80 2.27 26.94
CA ARG A 156 6.26 2.29 27.15
C ARG A 156 6.94 0.93 27.00
N SER A 157 6.24 -0.09 26.49
CA SER A 157 6.89 -1.34 26.09
C SER A 157 7.86 -1.10 24.92
N ILE A 158 9.02 -1.76 24.98
CA ILE A 158 10.05 -1.73 23.94
C ILE A 158 9.97 -3.04 23.17
N MET A 159 9.75 -2.95 21.86
CA MET A 159 9.72 -4.11 20.97
C MET A 159 10.84 -4.00 19.94
N PRO A 160 11.74 -5.00 19.83
CA PRO A 160 12.69 -5.02 18.73
C PRO A 160 11.95 -5.18 17.40
N VAL A 161 12.33 -4.37 16.42
CA VAL A 161 11.77 -4.39 15.06
C VAL A 161 12.90 -4.40 14.04
N ASN A 162 12.57 -4.67 12.77
CA ASN A 162 13.56 -4.57 11.70
C ASN A 162 12.93 -3.96 10.45
N VAL A 163 12.61 -2.67 10.56
CA VAL A 163 12.01 -1.86 9.50
C VAL A 163 12.88 -1.86 8.25
N ARG A 164 14.21 -1.81 8.41
CA ARG A 164 15.14 -1.84 7.28
C ARG A 164 15.06 -3.16 6.52
N HIS A 165 15.03 -4.29 7.23
CA HIS A 165 14.87 -5.59 6.60
C HIS A 165 13.51 -5.70 5.89
N GLU A 166 12.42 -5.30 6.53
CA GLU A 166 11.10 -5.31 5.90
C GLU A 166 11.07 -4.48 4.60
N HIS A 167 11.74 -3.32 4.56
CA HIS A 167 11.87 -2.54 3.32
C HIS A 167 12.62 -3.28 2.23
N GLU A 168 13.78 -3.83 2.56
CA GLU A 168 14.61 -4.53 1.58
C GLU A 168 13.91 -5.77 1.04
N GLN A 169 13.11 -6.45 1.86
CA GLN A 169 12.28 -7.57 1.44
C GLN A 169 11.24 -7.17 0.39
N ILE A 170 10.54 -6.05 0.58
CA ILE A 170 9.58 -5.53 -0.41
C ILE A 170 10.30 -5.07 -1.69
N LYS A 171 11.42 -4.36 -1.56
CA LYS A 171 12.22 -3.91 -2.71
C LYS A 171 12.79 -5.09 -3.51
N LYS A 172 13.26 -6.15 -2.83
CA LYS A 172 13.76 -7.38 -3.46
C LYS A 172 12.67 -8.07 -4.27
N ARG A 173 11.47 -8.25 -3.71
CA ARG A 173 10.33 -8.85 -4.44
C ARG A 173 9.88 -7.98 -5.61
N THR A 174 9.90 -6.66 -5.44
CA THR A 174 9.62 -5.71 -6.53
C THR A 174 10.60 -5.85 -7.70
N ARG A 175 11.91 -5.93 -7.42
CA ARG A 175 12.91 -6.21 -8.46
C ARG A 175 12.72 -7.59 -9.10
N SER A 176 12.39 -8.59 -8.29
CA SER A 176 12.17 -9.96 -8.76
C SER A 176 10.97 -10.04 -9.71
N ALA A 177 9.85 -9.37 -9.37
CA ALA A 177 8.69 -9.26 -10.25
C ALA A 177 9.04 -8.59 -11.59
N ALA A 178 9.82 -7.50 -11.56
CA ALA A 178 10.27 -6.81 -12.77
C ALA A 178 11.14 -7.70 -13.68
N SER A 179 12.02 -8.54 -13.09
CA SER A 179 12.86 -9.48 -13.86
C SER A 179 12.08 -10.62 -14.53
N LEU A 180 10.85 -10.90 -14.10
CA LEU A 180 10.00 -11.93 -14.72
C LEU A 180 9.30 -11.44 -16.01
N ASN A 181 9.68 -10.26 -16.54
CA ASN A 181 8.94 -9.53 -17.57
C ASN A 181 7.45 -9.36 -17.23
N ALA A 182 7.11 -9.41 -15.94
CA ALA A 182 5.74 -9.28 -15.50
C ALA A 182 5.29 -7.85 -15.79
N LYS A 183 4.13 -7.72 -16.43
CA LYS A 183 3.47 -6.41 -16.65
C LYS A 183 2.96 -5.77 -15.34
N ILE A 184 3.27 -6.40 -14.20
CA ILE A 184 2.67 -6.19 -12.88
C ILE A 184 3.81 -6.08 -11.88
N GLY A 185 3.95 -4.91 -11.28
CA GLY A 185 4.88 -4.71 -10.17
C GLY A 185 4.33 -5.31 -8.87
N PHE A 186 5.18 -5.95 -8.08
CA PHE A 186 4.80 -6.44 -6.76
C PHE A 186 4.32 -5.31 -5.83
N ASN A 187 5.05 -4.19 -5.81
CA ASN A 187 4.67 -2.98 -5.06
C ASN A 187 3.36 -2.36 -5.55
N ASP A 188 3.08 -2.46 -6.84
CA ASP A 188 1.84 -2.01 -7.44
C ASP A 188 0.65 -2.88 -6.99
N ALA A 189 0.83 -4.20 -6.87
CA ALA A 189 -0.19 -5.09 -6.32
C ALA A 189 -0.47 -4.79 -4.84
N ILE A 190 0.57 -4.53 -4.03
CA ILE A 190 0.39 -4.04 -2.66
C ILE A 190 -0.41 -2.74 -2.65
N ARG A 191 -0.10 -1.80 -3.55
CA ARG A 191 -0.83 -0.54 -3.63
C ARG A 191 -2.31 -0.75 -3.91
N LEU A 192 -2.64 -1.67 -4.83
CA LEU A 192 -4.03 -2.01 -5.13
C LEU A 192 -4.75 -2.60 -3.91
N LEU A 193 -4.12 -3.52 -3.18
CA LEU A 193 -4.68 -4.09 -1.95
C LEU A 193 -4.91 -3.01 -0.87
N LYS A 194 -3.96 -2.10 -0.69
CA LYS A 194 -4.09 -0.98 0.25
C LYS A 194 -5.19 -0.03 -0.16
N TRP A 195 -5.30 0.27 -1.46
CA TRP A 195 -6.36 1.11 -1.97
C TRP A 195 -7.73 0.47 -1.73
N TRP A 196 -7.85 -0.82 -2.04
CA TRP A 196 -9.10 -1.57 -1.86
C TRP A 196 -9.57 -1.51 -0.41
N ARG A 197 -8.65 -1.61 0.55
CA ARG A 197 -8.99 -1.41 1.97
C ARG A 197 -9.70 -0.09 2.25
N TYR A 198 -9.30 1.01 1.62
CA TYR A 198 -9.94 2.31 1.83
C TYR A 198 -11.23 2.50 1.01
N ALA A 199 -11.38 1.76 -0.08
CA ALA A 199 -12.55 1.85 -0.95
C ALA A 199 -13.75 1.06 -0.41
N ARG A 200 -13.50 0.04 0.42
CA ARG A 200 -14.56 -0.77 1.00
C ARG A 200 -15.31 0.00 2.10
N PRO A 201 -16.65 -0.03 2.13
CA PRO A 201 -17.39 0.42 3.30
C PRO A 201 -16.99 -0.43 4.51
N PRO A 202 -16.90 0.16 5.72
CA PRO A 202 -16.64 -0.58 6.94
C PRO A 202 -17.73 -1.65 7.09
N ARG A 203 -17.33 -2.93 7.05
CA ARG A 203 -18.21 -4.06 7.33
C ARG A 203 -17.87 -4.57 8.72
N GLU A 204 -18.65 -4.14 9.70
CA GLU A 204 -18.62 -4.78 11.01
C GLU A 204 -19.09 -6.24 10.86
N PRO A 205 -18.48 -7.19 11.60
CA PRO A 205 -17.50 -7.02 12.68
C PRO A 205 -16.02 -7.11 12.25
N VAL A 206 -15.70 -7.21 10.96
CA VAL A 206 -14.34 -7.58 10.52
C VAL A 206 -13.41 -6.36 10.46
N ARG A 207 -12.42 -6.34 11.36
CA ARG A 207 -11.36 -5.31 11.35
C ARG A 207 -10.61 -5.34 10.02
N ALA A 208 -10.48 -4.17 9.38
CA ALA A 208 -9.67 -4.04 8.19
C ALA A 208 -8.16 -4.29 8.49
N PRO A 209 -7.42 -4.99 7.61
CA PRO A 209 -5.98 -5.16 7.72
C PRO A 209 -5.22 -3.83 7.77
N THR A 210 -4.20 -3.74 8.61
CA THR A 210 -3.19 -2.68 8.54
C THR A 210 -2.36 -2.77 7.25
N SER A 211 -1.63 -1.70 6.93
CA SER A 211 -0.81 -1.68 5.71
C SER A 211 0.32 -2.71 5.78
N LEU A 212 0.87 -2.94 6.97
CA LEU A 212 1.89 -3.95 7.22
C LEU A 212 1.35 -5.37 7.03
N GLU A 213 0.13 -5.66 7.51
CA GLU A 213 -0.51 -6.96 7.29
C GLU A 213 -0.75 -7.21 5.79
N LEU A 214 -1.23 -6.21 5.03
CA LEU A 214 -1.37 -6.33 3.57
C LEU A 214 -0.04 -6.59 2.87
N GLU A 215 1.03 -5.92 3.30
CA GLU A 215 2.37 -6.13 2.76
C GLU A 215 2.89 -7.55 3.02
N ARG A 216 2.67 -8.08 4.23
CA ARG A 216 3.05 -9.46 4.59
C ARG A 216 2.25 -10.50 3.81
N LEU A 217 0.95 -10.26 3.64
CA LEU A 217 0.07 -11.12 2.85
C LEU A 217 0.46 -11.15 1.38
N ALA A 218 0.70 -9.98 0.79
CA ALA A 218 1.19 -9.87 -0.57
C ALA A 218 2.54 -10.58 -0.73
N ALA A 219 3.48 -10.40 0.23
CA ALA A 219 4.76 -11.08 0.20
C ALA A 219 4.61 -12.61 0.22
N ALA A 220 3.76 -13.13 1.10
CA ALA A 220 3.48 -14.56 1.16
C ALA A 220 2.87 -15.09 -0.15
N ALA A 221 1.87 -14.39 -0.71
CA ALA A 221 1.25 -14.79 -1.97
C ALA A 221 2.24 -14.73 -3.15
N PHE A 222 3.09 -13.70 -3.20
CA PHE A 222 4.14 -13.60 -4.21
C PHE A 222 5.17 -14.72 -4.09
N ASP A 223 5.57 -15.08 -2.87
CA ASP A 223 6.54 -16.16 -2.65
C ASP A 223 5.94 -17.54 -2.98
N GLY A 224 4.64 -17.74 -2.72
CA GLY A 224 3.93 -19.00 -2.99
C GLY A 224 3.56 -19.21 -4.46
N VAL A 225 3.00 -18.19 -5.12
CA VAL A 225 2.44 -18.33 -6.49
C VAL A 225 2.94 -17.30 -7.50
N GLY A 226 3.85 -16.40 -7.11
CA GLY A 226 4.45 -15.43 -8.04
C GLY A 226 3.46 -14.39 -8.55
N VAL A 227 3.66 -13.92 -9.79
CA VAL A 227 2.73 -13.00 -10.50
C VAL A 227 2.30 -13.64 -11.82
N GLY A 228 1.03 -13.48 -12.16
CA GLY A 228 0.46 -13.96 -13.41
C GLY A 228 0.71 -13.02 -14.60
N PRO A 229 0.24 -13.40 -15.80
CA PRO A 229 0.43 -12.61 -17.02
C PRO A 229 -0.45 -11.35 -17.07
N THR A 230 -1.52 -11.29 -16.29
CA THR A 230 -2.47 -10.16 -16.22
C THR A 230 -2.80 -9.79 -14.78
N TRP A 231 -3.32 -8.59 -14.58
CA TRP A 231 -3.65 -8.07 -13.24
C TRP A 231 -4.69 -8.96 -12.57
N GLN A 232 -5.69 -9.38 -13.34
CA GLN A 232 -6.76 -10.27 -12.92
C GLN A 232 -6.22 -11.65 -12.54
N ALA A 233 -5.33 -12.21 -13.36
CA ALA A 233 -4.70 -13.50 -13.07
C ALA A 233 -3.88 -13.44 -11.77
N THR A 234 -3.04 -12.41 -11.59
CA THR A 234 -2.26 -12.23 -10.36
C THR A 234 -3.16 -12.13 -9.13
N LEU A 235 -4.19 -11.30 -9.17
CA LEU A 235 -5.09 -11.11 -8.03
C LEU A 235 -5.88 -12.39 -7.73
N ALA A 236 -6.40 -13.07 -8.76
CA ALA A 236 -7.12 -14.33 -8.58
C ALA A 236 -6.23 -15.41 -7.96
N MET A 237 -4.98 -15.56 -8.44
CA MET A 237 -4.00 -16.50 -7.89
C MET A 237 -3.67 -16.18 -6.43
N TRP A 238 -3.43 -14.91 -6.11
CA TRP A 238 -3.12 -14.48 -4.75
C TRP A 238 -4.29 -14.70 -3.80
N CYS A 239 -5.50 -14.30 -4.18
CA CYS A 239 -6.70 -14.49 -3.38
C CYS A 239 -6.99 -15.97 -3.14
N ALA A 240 -6.89 -16.81 -4.18
CA ALA A 240 -7.10 -18.25 -4.07
C ALA A 240 -6.05 -18.89 -3.14
N TRP A 241 -4.77 -18.54 -3.32
CA TRP A 241 -3.70 -19.06 -2.48
C TRP A 241 -3.88 -18.65 -1.01
N LEU A 242 -4.17 -17.37 -0.75
CA LEU A 242 -4.41 -16.86 0.60
C LEU A 242 -5.65 -17.45 1.29
N ALA A 243 -6.66 -17.85 0.51
CA ALA A 243 -7.85 -18.50 1.05
C ALA A 243 -7.60 -19.97 1.43
N HIS A 244 -6.73 -20.67 0.70
CA HIS A 244 -6.43 -22.09 0.92
C HIS A 244 -5.27 -22.34 1.89
N ASP A 245 -4.24 -21.50 1.84
CA ASP A 245 -3.03 -21.61 2.65
C ASP A 245 -2.70 -20.24 3.27
N PRO A 246 -3.53 -19.76 4.23
CA PRO A 246 -3.26 -18.50 4.88
C PRO A 246 -1.92 -18.62 5.62
N PRO A 247 -0.94 -17.73 5.34
CA PRO A 247 0.33 -17.80 6.03
C PRO A 247 0.06 -17.66 7.54
N ARG A 248 0.88 -18.33 8.37
CA ARG A 248 0.86 -18.20 9.85
C ARG A 248 1.34 -16.83 10.33
N VAL A 249 0.93 -15.77 9.64
CA VAL A 249 0.96 -14.41 10.14
C VAL A 249 -0.18 -14.35 11.17
N HIS A 250 0.08 -13.85 12.37
CA HIS A 250 -0.96 -13.55 13.35
C HIS A 250 -1.91 -12.50 12.77
N LEU A 251 -2.85 -12.95 11.95
CA LEU A 251 -3.88 -12.15 11.33
C LEU A 251 -5.14 -12.28 12.19
N PRO A 252 -5.79 -11.18 12.58
CA PRO A 252 -7.05 -11.25 13.31
C PRO A 252 -8.10 -11.99 12.48
N ALA A 253 -8.78 -13.00 13.04
CA ALA A 253 -9.78 -13.79 12.30
C ALA A 253 -11.02 -12.95 11.89
N PRO A 254 -11.73 -13.29 10.78
CA PRO A 254 -11.39 -14.26 9.73
C PRO A 254 -10.99 -13.55 8.42
N PHE A 255 -9.68 -13.53 8.11
CA PHE A 255 -9.15 -13.03 6.83
C PHE A 255 -9.65 -13.79 5.59
N GLY A 256 -10.11 -15.04 5.77
CA GLY A 256 -10.74 -15.80 4.69
C GLY A 256 -11.99 -15.11 4.13
N GLU A 257 -12.77 -14.43 4.98
CA GLU A 257 -13.94 -13.65 4.55
C GLU A 257 -13.54 -12.38 3.79
N TRP A 258 -12.35 -11.84 4.03
CA TRP A 258 -11.83 -10.73 3.24
C TRP A 258 -11.59 -11.14 1.79
N PHE A 259 -10.90 -12.26 1.54
CA PHE A 259 -10.53 -12.69 0.19
C PHE A 259 -11.57 -13.57 -0.52
N ALA A 260 -12.50 -14.22 0.20
CA ALA A 260 -13.67 -14.89 -0.39
C ALA A 260 -14.55 -13.91 -1.18
N HIS A 261 -14.47 -12.62 -0.87
CA HIS A 261 -15.10 -11.53 -1.62
C HIS A 261 -14.17 -10.89 -2.67
N GLY A 262 -13.10 -11.53 -3.12
CA GLY A 262 -12.22 -10.99 -4.19
C GLY A 262 -12.98 -10.61 -5.47
N ALA A 263 -14.13 -11.24 -5.75
CA ALA A 263 -15.06 -10.82 -6.80
C ALA A 263 -15.64 -9.41 -6.58
N SER A 264 -15.80 -8.96 -5.32
CA SER A 264 -16.23 -7.60 -4.99
C SER A 264 -15.14 -6.57 -5.28
N MET A 265 -13.85 -6.92 -5.20
CA MET A 265 -12.76 -6.00 -5.55
C MET A 265 -12.86 -5.55 -7.01
N PHE A 266 -13.13 -6.48 -7.93
CA PHE A 266 -13.32 -6.16 -9.34
C PHE A 266 -14.60 -5.35 -9.57
N ALA A 267 -15.71 -5.71 -8.92
CA ALA A 267 -16.97 -4.97 -9.02
C ALA A 267 -16.90 -3.55 -8.42
N GLU A 268 -16.12 -3.36 -7.35
CA GLU A 268 -15.88 -2.06 -6.72
C GLU A 268 -14.98 -1.18 -7.60
N ILE A 269 -13.93 -1.77 -8.19
CA ILE A 269 -13.11 -1.08 -9.19
C ILE A 269 -14.01 -0.64 -10.36
N ASP A 270 -14.88 -1.51 -10.87
CA ASP A 270 -15.81 -1.18 -11.95
C ASP A 270 -16.74 -0.03 -11.59
N ALA A 271 -17.41 -0.12 -10.45
CA ALA A 271 -18.32 0.91 -9.96
C ALA A 271 -17.62 2.27 -9.85
N LEU A 272 -16.35 2.29 -9.42
CA LEU A 272 -15.56 3.52 -9.31
C LEU A 272 -15.05 4.01 -10.67
N THR A 273 -14.68 3.12 -11.59
CA THR A 273 -14.32 3.50 -12.97
C THR A 273 -15.50 4.05 -13.77
N ALA A 274 -16.74 3.72 -13.38
CA ALA A 274 -17.97 4.21 -13.97
C ALA A 274 -18.44 5.57 -13.41
N ARG A 275 -17.82 6.08 -12.34
CA ARG A 275 -18.24 7.35 -11.71
C ARG A 275 -17.70 8.57 -12.45
N ALA A 276 -18.61 9.49 -12.80
CA ALA A 276 -18.31 10.73 -13.51
C ALA A 276 -17.25 11.62 -12.82
N ASP A 277 -17.22 11.69 -11.49
CA ASP A 277 -16.27 12.52 -10.71
C ASP A 277 -14.83 11.98 -10.72
N ILE A 278 -14.69 10.67 -10.90
CA ILE A 278 -13.42 9.98 -11.11
C ILE A 278 -13.04 10.07 -12.58
N VAL A 279 -14.02 9.97 -13.49
CA VAL A 279 -13.86 10.05 -14.94
C VAL A 279 -13.35 11.43 -15.42
N GLU A 280 -13.96 12.52 -14.96
CA GLU A 280 -13.50 13.88 -15.27
C GLU A 280 -12.07 14.17 -14.76
N ARG A 281 -11.71 13.64 -13.59
CA ARG A 281 -10.40 13.92 -12.95
C ARG A 281 -9.24 13.10 -13.48
N LEU A 282 -9.54 12.06 -14.25
CA LEU A 282 -8.59 11.12 -14.79
C LEU A 282 -8.45 11.24 -16.33
N ASP A 283 -9.12 12.22 -16.95
CA ASP A 283 -9.16 12.38 -18.42
C ASP A 283 -9.73 11.10 -19.11
N LEU A 284 -10.83 10.57 -18.55
CA LEU A 284 -11.36 9.21 -18.79
C LEU A 284 -12.58 9.12 -19.71
N GLU A 285 -12.86 10.11 -20.56
CA GLU A 285 -13.92 9.94 -21.56
C GLU A 285 -13.72 8.66 -22.41
N LEU A 286 -12.46 8.19 -22.54
CA LEU A 286 -12.08 6.92 -23.17
C LEU A 286 -12.11 5.66 -22.28
N PHE A 287 -12.34 5.77 -20.97
CA PHE A 287 -12.23 4.66 -19.99
C PHE A 287 -13.59 4.10 -19.56
N GLY A 288 -14.62 4.94 -19.46
CA GLY A 288 -15.99 4.51 -19.13
C GLY A 288 -16.63 3.60 -20.18
N SER A 289 -16.17 3.64 -21.43
CA SER A 289 -16.67 2.74 -22.48
C SER A 289 -15.98 1.36 -22.44
N ALA A 290 -14.66 1.33 -22.20
CA ALA A 290 -13.84 0.12 -22.31
C ALA A 290 -13.86 -0.79 -21.06
N CYS A 291 -13.91 -0.24 -19.84
CA CYS A 291 -13.93 -1.06 -18.61
C CYS A 291 -15.31 -1.72 -18.39
N THR A 292 -16.39 -0.99 -18.69
CA THR A 292 -17.78 -1.45 -18.52
C THR A 292 -18.14 -2.62 -19.44
N HIS A 293 -17.61 -2.64 -20.68
CA HIS A 293 -17.79 -3.76 -21.61
C HIS A 293 -16.89 -4.97 -21.29
N ALA A 294 -15.69 -4.75 -20.74
CA ALA A 294 -14.74 -5.81 -20.43
C ALA A 294 -15.19 -6.70 -19.25
N ASN A 295 -15.78 -6.10 -18.21
CA ASN A 295 -16.16 -6.84 -17.00
C ASN A 295 -17.57 -7.43 -17.00
N ALA A 296 -18.50 -6.91 -17.81
CA ALA A 296 -19.77 -7.60 -18.09
C ALA A 296 -19.53 -9.01 -18.67
N ASN A 297 -18.51 -9.16 -19.53
CA ASN A 297 -18.12 -10.44 -20.12
C ASN A 297 -17.32 -11.33 -19.14
N ALA A 298 -16.46 -10.75 -18.30
CA ALA A 298 -15.70 -11.51 -17.30
C ALA A 298 -16.58 -12.11 -16.19
N ASN A 299 -17.57 -11.36 -15.68
CA ASN A 299 -18.53 -11.85 -14.69
C ASN A 299 -19.47 -12.93 -15.28
N ALA A 300 -19.87 -12.79 -16.55
CA ALA A 300 -20.63 -13.83 -17.25
C ALA A 300 -19.84 -15.15 -17.36
N ASN A 301 -18.54 -15.07 -17.67
CA ASN A 301 -17.67 -16.25 -17.78
C ASN A 301 -17.37 -16.90 -16.41
N ALA A 302 -17.20 -16.12 -15.34
CA ALA A 302 -17.01 -16.66 -13.98
C ALA A 302 -18.26 -17.42 -13.49
N ASN A 303 -19.45 -16.88 -13.72
CA ASN A 303 -20.72 -17.54 -13.36
C ASN A 303 -20.99 -18.79 -14.21
N ALA A 304 -20.57 -18.80 -15.48
CA ALA A 304 -20.69 -19.98 -16.34
C ALA A 304 -19.80 -21.15 -15.87
N ASN A 305 -18.59 -20.87 -15.39
CA ASN A 305 -17.67 -21.89 -14.88
C ASN A 305 -18.08 -22.42 -13.49
N ALA A 306 -18.66 -21.58 -12.62
CA ALA A 306 -19.22 -22.02 -11.35
C ALA A 306 -20.39 -23.00 -11.54
N ASN A 307 -21.31 -22.70 -12.47
CA ASN A 307 -22.44 -23.57 -12.79
C ASN A 307 -22.07 -24.88 -13.51
N ALA A 308 -20.88 -24.95 -14.12
CA ALA A 308 -20.38 -26.16 -14.77
C ALA A 308 -19.80 -27.16 -13.76
N ASN A 309 -19.17 -26.68 -12.68
CA ASN A 309 -18.64 -27.52 -11.60
C ASN A 309 -19.73 -28.07 -10.66
N GLU A 310 -20.91 -27.45 -10.61
CA GLU A 310 -22.06 -27.97 -9.85
C GLU A 310 -22.86 -29.06 -10.60
N ARG A 311 -22.52 -29.31 -11.87
CA ARG A 311 -23.21 -30.29 -12.73
C ARG A 311 -22.34 -31.51 -13.09
N SER A 312 -21.15 -31.64 -12.48
CA SER A 312 -20.25 -32.80 -12.54
C SER A 312 -20.19 -33.50 -11.19
#